data_AF-A0A8H4VXM1-F1
#
_entry.id   AF-A0A8H4VXM1-F1
#
_cell.length_a   1.000
_cell.length_b   1.000
_cell.length_c   1.000
_cell.angle_alpha   90.00
_cell.angle_beta   90.00
_cell.angle_gamma   90.00
#
_symmetry.space_group_name_H-M   'P 1'
#
loop_
_entity.id
_entity.type
_entity.pdbx_description
1 polymer ?
#
loop_
_entity_poly.entity_id
_entity_poly.type
_entity_poly.pdbx_seq_one_letter_code
_entity_poly.pdbx_strand_id
1 'polypeptide(L)'
;MWTILYILKDPTLLTAIRSEISTAYSDAPFPSTLDVEKLVSLPLLQSTLTEALRLHMNFNLMRNVNAPINMDGYTLRKGAMLQAPMLVAHYDEEAWGSEGHPASVFWAERHIRYKEERDEAGDVVRRREFVMAGRPSAYFPFGGGQQICPGRHFAKHEILITIALLVSKFEIEVVGWTKLDGSPSEREAGSDARFSGAGAMPPDRDLKMRWKKIK
;
A
#
# COMPACT_ATOMS: atom_id res chain seq x y z
N MET A 1 -1.19 6.26 6.62
CA MET A 1 -1.98 7.43 6.14
C MET A 1 -2.38 7.29 4.68
N TRP A 2 -1.45 7.14 3.73
CA TRP A 2 -1.78 7.04 2.29
C TRP A 2 -2.85 6.02 1.92
N THR A 3 -2.76 4.80 2.45
CA THR A 3 -3.73 3.74 2.15
C THR A 3 -5.17 4.16 2.48
N ILE A 4 -5.40 4.76 3.65
CA ILE A 4 -6.74 5.22 4.01
C ILE A 4 -7.18 6.43 3.17
N LEU A 5 -6.27 7.32 2.77
CA LEU A 5 -6.58 8.42 1.85
C LEU A 5 -7.09 7.91 0.51
N TYR A 6 -6.42 6.93 -0.09
CA TYR A 6 -6.86 6.32 -1.35
C TYR A 6 -8.22 5.63 -1.22
N ILE A 7 -8.43 4.90 -0.12
CA ILE A 7 -9.71 4.25 0.15
C ILE A 7 -10.83 5.28 0.28
N LEU A 8 -10.63 6.36 1.06
CA LEU A 8 -11.68 7.34 1.34
C LEU A 8 -11.99 8.25 0.15
N LYS A 9 -11.02 8.49 -0.73
CA LYS A 9 -11.19 9.33 -1.93
C LYS A 9 -12.05 8.67 -3.00
N ASP A 10 -12.05 7.33 -3.06
CA ASP A 10 -12.81 6.56 -4.04
C ASP A 10 -13.97 5.81 -3.35
N PRO A 11 -15.22 6.28 -3.48
CA PRO A 11 -16.39 5.62 -2.88
C PRO A 11 -16.58 4.17 -3.35
N THR A 12 -16.17 3.84 -4.58
CA THR A 12 -16.26 2.50 -5.14
C THR A 12 -15.26 1.58 -4.43
N LEU A 13 -14.02 2.04 -4.28
CA LEU A 13 -12.98 1.32 -3.53
C LEU A 13 -13.36 1.16 -2.05
N LEU A 14 -13.85 2.22 -1.40
CA LEU A 14 -14.33 2.16 -0.02
C LEU A 14 -15.42 1.08 0.16
N THR A 15 -16.38 1.04 -0.76
CA THR A 15 -17.47 0.05 -0.72
C THR A 15 -16.92 -1.37 -0.93
N ALA A 16 -16.02 -1.56 -1.89
CA ALA A 16 -15.40 -2.86 -2.15
C ALA A 16 -14.55 -3.34 -0.96
N ILE A 17 -13.75 -2.45 -0.35
CA ILE A 17 -12.93 -2.76 0.84
C ILE A 17 -13.81 -3.07 2.04
N ARG A 18 -14.90 -2.32 2.28
CA ARG A 18 -15.85 -2.63 3.37
C ARG A 18 -16.49 -4.00 3.19
N SER A 19 -16.88 -4.34 1.97
CA SER A 19 -17.43 -5.66 1.64
C SER A 19 -16.40 -6.78 1.83
N GLU A 20 -15.15 -6.54 1.44
CA GLU A 20 -14.08 -7.53 1.66
C GLU A 20 -13.79 -7.74 3.16
N ILE A 21 -13.70 -6.64 3.91
CA ILE A 21 -13.42 -6.64 5.36
C ILE A 21 -14.56 -7.26 6.17
N SER A 22 -15.82 -7.10 5.77
CA SER A 22 -16.94 -7.71 6.48
C SER A 22 -16.82 -9.23 6.56
N THR A 23 -16.21 -9.86 5.54
CA THR A 23 -15.96 -11.31 5.54
C THR A 23 -14.99 -11.77 6.63
N ALA A 24 -14.16 -10.88 7.17
CA ALA A 24 -13.23 -11.18 8.26
C ALA A 24 -13.86 -11.03 9.66
N TYR A 25 -15.11 -10.57 9.75
CA TYR A 25 -15.85 -10.59 11.01
C TYR A 25 -16.65 -11.89 11.14
N SER A 26 -16.73 -12.42 12.35
CA SER A 26 -17.61 -13.54 12.66
C SER A 26 -19.09 -13.14 12.55
N ASP A 27 -19.93 -14.06 12.08
CA ASP A 27 -21.41 -13.93 12.09
C ASP A 27 -22.02 -14.05 13.52
N ALA A 28 -21.20 -14.28 14.54
CA ALA A 28 -21.64 -14.50 15.92
C ALA A 28 -22.26 -13.24 16.56
N PRO A 29 -23.24 -13.39 17.48
CA PRO A 29 -23.78 -12.28 18.24
C PRO A 29 -22.69 -11.60 19.08
N PHE A 30 -22.89 -10.30 19.28
CA PHE A 30 -21.91 -9.32 19.75
C PHE A 30 -21.13 -9.74 21.03
N PRO A 31 -19.83 -9.39 21.14
CA PRO A 31 -19.02 -8.67 20.16
C PRO A 31 -18.57 -9.56 19.00
N SER A 32 -18.80 -9.09 17.77
CA SER A 32 -18.25 -9.76 16.59
C SER A 32 -16.72 -9.76 16.68
N THR A 33 -16.12 -10.93 16.59
CA THR A 33 -14.68 -11.10 16.64
C THR A 33 -14.10 -10.86 15.25
N LEU A 34 -13.06 -10.02 15.17
CA LEU A 34 -12.30 -9.79 13.96
C LEU A 34 -11.24 -10.89 13.82
N ASP A 35 -11.35 -11.70 12.78
CA ASP A 35 -10.31 -12.65 12.39
C ASP A 35 -9.16 -11.87 11.73
N VAL A 36 -8.09 -11.64 12.51
CA VAL A 36 -6.93 -10.88 12.06
C VAL A 36 -6.16 -11.62 10.97
N GLU A 37 -6.07 -12.95 11.03
CA GLU A 37 -5.32 -13.75 10.06
C GLU A 37 -6.00 -13.70 8.68
N LYS A 38 -7.33 -13.84 8.68
CA LYS A 38 -8.14 -13.62 7.48
C LYS A 38 -8.03 -12.18 6.99
N LEU A 39 -8.14 -11.18 7.88
CA LEU A 39 -8.07 -9.77 7.50
C LEU A 39 -6.77 -9.44 6.75
N VAL A 40 -5.61 -9.85 7.29
CA VAL A 40 -4.31 -9.50 6.69
C VAL A 40 -4.00 -10.27 5.40
N SER A 41 -4.81 -11.27 5.08
CA SER A 41 -4.76 -12.04 3.82
C SER A 41 -5.81 -11.59 2.79
N LEU A 42 -6.69 -10.64 3.11
CA LEU A 42 -7.70 -10.13 2.17
C LEU A 42 -7.07 -9.49 0.91
N PRO A 43 -7.43 -9.94 -0.31
CA PRO A 43 -6.72 -9.57 -1.53
C PRO A 43 -6.67 -8.08 -1.84
N LEU A 44 -7.83 -7.41 -1.92
CA LEU A 44 -7.93 -6.01 -2.33
C LEU A 44 -7.31 -5.09 -1.28
N LEU A 45 -7.52 -5.40 0.00
CA LEU A 45 -6.91 -4.69 1.12
C LEU A 45 -5.37 -4.79 1.08
N GLN A 46 -4.82 -5.99 0.82
CA GLN A 46 -3.38 -6.18 0.65
C GLN A 46 -2.84 -5.44 -0.57
N SER A 47 -3.55 -5.51 -1.71
CA SER A 47 -3.16 -4.80 -2.93
C SER A 47 -3.12 -3.29 -2.72
N THR A 48 -4.13 -2.73 -2.06
CA THR A 48 -4.22 -1.30 -1.74
C THR A 48 -3.05 -0.85 -0.86
N LEU A 49 -2.70 -1.61 0.19
CA LEU A 49 -1.54 -1.29 1.04
C LEU A 49 -0.23 -1.39 0.26
N THR A 50 -0.06 -2.46 -0.53
CA THR A 50 1.15 -2.72 -1.32
C THR A 50 1.40 -1.58 -2.32
N GLU A 51 0.35 -1.16 -3.03
CA GLU A 51 0.42 -0.07 -3.99
C GLU A 51 0.69 1.29 -3.32
N ALA A 52 0.06 1.56 -2.17
CA ALA A 52 0.34 2.79 -1.42
C ALA A 52 1.79 2.83 -0.91
N LEU A 53 2.35 1.70 -0.48
CA LEU A 53 3.76 1.61 -0.10
C LEU A 53 4.68 1.83 -1.30
N ARG A 54 4.34 1.29 -2.47
CA ARG A 54 5.13 1.49 -3.70
C ARG A 54 5.24 2.97 -4.07
N LEU A 55 4.15 3.72 -3.99
CA LEU A 55 4.14 5.13 -4.41
C LEU A 55 4.73 6.09 -3.38
N HIS A 56 4.66 5.76 -2.09
CA HIS A 56 4.97 6.74 -1.04
C HIS A 56 6.13 6.36 -0.13
N MET A 57 6.68 5.17 -0.27
CA MET A 57 7.95 4.84 0.37
C MET A 57 9.11 5.30 -0.52
N ASN A 58 10.08 5.99 0.08
CA ASN A 58 11.25 6.47 -0.64
C ASN A 58 12.48 6.55 0.25
N PHE A 59 13.43 5.64 -0.01
CA PHE A 59 14.78 5.65 0.54
C PHE A 59 15.72 4.85 -0.37
N ASN A 60 17.02 5.04 -0.20
CA ASN A 60 18.02 4.28 -0.97
C ASN A 60 18.53 3.11 -0.13
N LEU A 61 18.60 1.92 -0.72
CA LEU A 61 19.36 0.82 -0.11
C LEU A 61 20.83 1.09 -0.32
N MET A 62 21.57 1.29 0.76
CA MET A 62 22.99 1.63 0.70
C MET A 62 23.85 0.47 1.20
N ARG A 63 24.98 0.20 0.52
CA ARG A 63 26.01 -0.74 0.96
C ARG A 63 27.40 -0.16 0.70
N ASN A 64 28.33 -0.39 1.62
CA ASN A 64 29.74 -0.08 1.42
C ASN A 64 30.47 -1.32 0.88
N VAL A 65 31.26 -1.12 -0.16
CA VAL A 65 32.08 -2.17 -0.77
C VAL A 65 33.33 -2.38 0.08
N ASN A 66 33.39 -3.49 0.82
CA ASN A 66 34.47 -3.75 1.78
C ASN A 66 35.73 -4.34 1.13
N ALA A 67 35.58 -4.99 -0.03
CA ALA A 67 36.66 -5.51 -0.87
C ALA A 67 36.23 -5.40 -2.34
N PRO A 68 37.17 -5.31 -3.31
CA PRO A 68 36.80 -5.25 -4.71
C PRO A 68 35.93 -6.44 -5.13
N ILE A 69 34.82 -6.18 -5.82
CA ILE A 69 33.92 -7.22 -6.32
C ILE A 69 33.57 -6.96 -7.78
N ASN A 70 33.40 -8.02 -8.56
CA ASN A 70 32.86 -7.93 -9.91
C ASN A 70 31.35 -8.23 -9.86
N MET A 71 30.55 -7.33 -10.40
CA MET A 71 29.09 -7.44 -10.44
C MET A 71 28.61 -6.98 -11.82
N ASP A 72 27.92 -7.88 -12.54
CA ASP A 72 27.37 -7.60 -13.88
C ASP A 72 28.38 -6.98 -14.87
N GLY A 73 29.61 -7.49 -14.86
CA GLY A 73 30.71 -6.98 -15.69
C GLY A 73 31.42 -5.72 -15.16
N TYR A 74 30.95 -5.13 -14.06
CA TYR A 74 31.58 -3.95 -13.44
C TYR A 74 32.43 -4.33 -12.23
N THR A 75 33.66 -3.79 -12.18
CA THR A 75 34.51 -3.88 -10.99
C THR A 75 34.20 -2.75 -10.01
N LEU A 76 33.58 -3.09 -8.89
CA LEU A 76 33.29 -2.19 -7.79
C LEU A 76 34.48 -2.14 -6.84
N ARG A 77 35.03 -0.94 -6.62
CA ARG A 77 36.25 -0.76 -5.82
C ARG A 77 35.93 -0.76 -4.32
N LYS A 78 36.88 -1.20 -3.50
CA LYS A 78 36.81 -1.02 -2.03
C LYS A 78 36.58 0.45 -1.70
N GLY A 79 35.67 0.72 -0.77
CA GLY A 79 35.27 2.06 -0.35
C GLY A 79 34.17 2.70 -1.19
N ALA A 80 33.78 2.11 -2.32
CA ALA A 80 32.63 2.59 -3.08
C ALA A 80 31.31 2.38 -2.30
N MET A 81 30.36 3.28 -2.52
CA MET A 81 29.01 3.19 -1.97
C MET A 81 28.06 2.73 -3.08
N LEU A 82 27.41 1.59 -2.89
CA LEU A 82 26.35 1.10 -3.76
C LEU A 82 25.01 1.64 -3.26
N GLN A 83 24.18 2.10 -4.20
CA GLN A 83 22.85 2.59 -3.93
C GLN A 83 21.84 1.90 -4.87
N ALA A 84 20.78 1.34 -4.30
CA ALA A 84 19.58 0.96 -5.06
C ALA A 84 18.46 1.96 -4.74
N PRO A 85 18.17 2.91 -5.65
CA PRO A 85 17.18 3.94 -5.42
C PRO A 85 15.76 3.39 -5.54
N MET A 86 14.98 3.50 -4.46
CA MET A 86 13.61 3.00 -4.43
C MET A 86 12.70 3.69 -5.42
N LEU A 87 12.78 5.03 -5.50
CA LEU A 87 11.92 5.81 -6.38
C LEU A 87 12.01 5.35 -7.84
N VAL A 88 13.23 5.08 -8.33
CA VAL A 88 13.44 4.61 -9.72
C VAL A 88 12.80 3.24 -9.93
N ALA A 89 13.03 2.30 -9.01
CA ALA A 89 12.50 0.95 -9.13
C ALA A 89 10.98 0.88 -8.97
N HIS A 90 10.41 1.71 -8.09
CA HIS A 90 8.98 1.71 -7.79
C HIS A 90 8.19 2.45 -8.86
N TYR A 91 8.78 3.40 -9.59
CA TYR A 91 8.12 4.13 -10.69
C TYR A 91 8.53 3.63 -12.08
N ASP A 92 9.26 2.53 -12.18
CA ASP A 92 9.64 1.93 -13.47
C ASP A 92 8.39 1.46 -14.24
N GLU A 93 8.10 2.12 -15.36
CA GLU A 93 6.96 1.80 -16.24
C GLU A 93 7.07 0.39 -16.85
N GLU A 94 8.26 -0.15 -17.06
CA GLU A 94 8.41 -1.54 -17.54
C GLU A 94 8.03 -2.55 -16.46
N ALA A 95 8.33 -2.24 -15.20
CA ALA A 95 8.00 -3.11 -14.08
C ALA A 95 6.53 -3.00 -13.66
N TRP A 96 5.94 -1.80 -13.73
CA TRP A 96 4.67 -1.50 -13.07
C TRP A 96 3.58 -1.02 -14.01
N GLY A 97 3.91 -0.55 -15.20
CA GLY A 97 2.94 -0.04 -16.17
C GLY A 97 1.98 -1.12 -16.63
N SER A 98 0.73 -0.73 -16.85
CA SER A 98 -0.31 -1.56 -17.44
C SER A 98 -1.21 -0.69 -18.33
N GLU A 99 -1.96 -1.30 -19.25
CA GLU A 99 -2.86 -0.56 -20.14
C GLU A 99 -3.83 0.30 -19.32
N GLY A 100 -3.82 1.62 -19.56
CA GLY A 100 -4.63 2.60 -18.80
C GLY A 100 -4.15 2.89 -17.38
N HIS A 101 -3.10 2.23 -16.88
CA HIS A 101 -2.61 2.33 -15.50
C HIS A 101 -1.09 2.49 -15.44
N PRO A 102 -0.55 3.71 -15.69
CA PRO A 102 0.89 3.96 -15.59
C PRO A 102 1.41 3.72 -14.17
N ALA A 103 2.71 3.47 -14.05
CA ALA A 103 3.39 3.23 -12.78
C ALA A 103 3.25 4.42 -11.82
N SER A 104 3.16 5.64 -12.35
CA SER A 104 3.01 6.85 -11.53
C SER A 104 1.65 7.03 -10.87
N VAL A 105 0.63 6.25 -11.24
CA VAL A 105 -0.74 6.38 -10.75
C VAL A 105 -1.07 5.27 -9.76
N PHE A 106 -1.83 5.59 -8.71
CA PHE A 106 -2.34 4.58 -7.79
C PHE A 106 -3.43 3.74 -8.47
N TRP A 107 -3.28 2.43 -8.42
CA TRP A 107 -4.31 1.49 -8.85
C TRP A 107 -4.50 0.38 -7.82
N ALA A 108 -5.63 0.41 -7.10
CA ALA A 108 -5.91 -0.51 -6.01
C ALA A 108 -5.92 -1.99 -6.45
N GLU A 109 -6.21 -2.27 -7.72
CA GLU A 109 -6.24 -3.63 -8.27
C GLU A 109 -4.92 -4.03 -8.95
N ARG A 110 -3.84 -3.24 -8.83
CA ARG A 110 -2.55 -3.55 -9.47
C ARG A 110 -2.03 -4.93 -9.12
N HIS A 111 -2.24 -5.38 -7.88
CA HIS A 111 -1.80 -6.69 -7.40
C HIS A 111 -2.96 -7.69 -7.31
N ILE A 112 -3.96 -7.57 -8.18
CA ILE A 112 -5.13 -8.46 -8.21
C ILE A 112 -5.17 -9.24 -9.51
N ARG A 113 -5.31 -10.56 -9.37
CA ARG A 113 -5.77 -11.45 -10.44
C ARG A 113 -7.17 -11.92 -10.12
N TYR A 114 -8.00 -12.03 -11.15
CA TYR A 114 -9.32 -12.62 -11.02
C TYR A 114 -9.29 -14.09 -11.37
N LYS A 115 -9.86 -14.91 -10.49
CA LYS A 115 -10.02 -16.35 -10.68
C LYS A 115 -11.49 -16.68 -10.70
N GLU A 116 -11.91 -17.42 -11.72
CA GLU A 116 -13.25 -18.00 -11.79
C GLU A 116 -13.26 -19.31 -11.00
N GLU A 117 -14.19 -19.42 -10.06
CA GLU A 117 -14.41 -20.62 -9.26
C GLU A 117 -15.91 -20.94 -9.28
N ARG A 118 -16.26 -22.22 -9.08
CA ARG A 118 -17.66 -22.60 -8.87
C ARG A 118 -17.95 -22.56 -7.38
N ASP A 119 -19.03 -21.93 -6.98
CA ASP A 119 -19.51 -22.00 -5.60
C ASP A 119 -20.22 -23.33 -5.31
N GLU A 120 -20.72 -23.48 -4.08
CA GLU A 120 -21.43 -24.69 -3.64
C GLU A 120 -22.74 -24.92 -4.40
N ALA A 121 -23.31 -23.87 -5.00
CA ALA A 121 -24.49 -23.95 -5.86
C ALA A 121 -24.14 -24.29 -7.33
N GLY A 122 -22.85 -24.33 -7.66
CA GLY A 122 -22.33 -24.62 -9.00
C GLY A 122 -22.23 -23.39 -9.92
N ASP A 123 -22.54 -22.20 -9.39
CA ASP A 123 -22.49 -20.92 -10.11
C ASP A 123 -21.05 -20.43 -10.26
N VAL A 124 -20.73 -19.82 -11.41
CA VAL A 124 -19.40 -19.26 -11.66
C VAL A 124 -19.27 -17.93 -10.92
N VAL A 125 -18.43 -17.92 -9.89
CA VAL A 125 -18.11 -16.76 -9.08
C VAL A 125 -16.69 -16.29 -9.42
N ARG A 126 -16.57 -14.98 -9.67
CA ARG A 126 -15.28 -14.33 -9.93
C ARG A 126 -14.71 -13.82 -8.60
N ARG A 127 -13.61 -14.42 -8.14
CA ARG A 127 -12.93 -14.04 -6.89
C ARG A 127 -11.64 -13.29 -7.16
N ARG A 128 -11.30 -12.37 -6.26
CA ARG A 128 -10.01 -11.68 -6.25
C ARG A 128 -8.96 -12.58 -5.60
N GLU A 129 -7.78 -12.61 -6.18
CA GLU A 129 -6.59 -13.26 -5.64
C GLU A 129 -5.44 -12.24 -5.64
N PHE A 130 -4.74 -12.12 -4.52
CA PHE A 130 -3.57 -11.24 -4.46
C PHE A 130 -2.41 -11.88 -5.20
N VAL A 131 -1.86 -11.16 -6.18
CA VAL A 131 -0.67 -11.55 -6.92
C VAL A 131 0.23 -10.32 -7.02
N MET A 132 1.46 -10.43 -6.52
CA MET A 132 2.42 -9.34 -6.62
C MET A 132 2.72 -9.02 -8.09
N ALA A 133 2.19 -7.90 -8.59
CA ALA A 133 2.63 -7.31 -9.85
C ALA A 133 4.09 -6.84 -9.78
N GLY A 134 4.69 -6.67 -10.96
CA GLY A 134 6.09 -6.30 -11.10
C GLY A 134 7.07 -7.40 -10.72
N ARG A 135 8.34 -7.20 -11.09
CA ARG A 135 9.42 -8.13 -10.77
C ARG A 135 9.85 -7.97 -9.30
N PRO A 136 10.29 -9.04 -8.60
CA PRO A 136 10.68 -8.96 -7.19
C PRO A 136 11.76 -7.91 -6.88
N SER A 137 12.66 -7.63 -7.83
CA SER A 137 13.70 -6.61 -7.68
C SER A 137 13.18 -5.17 -7.77
N ALA A 138 11.94 -4.96 -8.24
CA ALA A 138 11.32 -3.65 -8.38
C ALA A 138 10.49 -3.24 -7.15
N TYR A 139 10.27 -4.14 -6.17
CA TYR A 139 9.48 -3.88 -4.98
C TYR A 139 10.26 -4.19 -3.69
N PHE A 140 10.58 -3.15 -2.92
CA PHE A 140 11.35 -3.27 -1.69
C PHE A 140 11.06 -2.16 -0.65
N PRO A 141 9.78 -1.84 -0.35
CA PRO A 141 9.42 -0.72 0.54
C PRO A 141 9.86 -0.92 2.00
N PHE A 142 10.24 -2.13 2.39
CA PHE A 142 10.81 -2.42 3.71
C PHE A 142 12.31 -2.67 3.68
N GLY A 143 12.95 -2.39 2.54
CA GLY A 143 14.34 -2.70 2.26
C GLY A 143 14.53 -4.12 1.76
N GLY A 144 15.75 -4.63 1.89
CA GLY A 144 16.11 -5.94 1.36
C GLY A 144 17.36 -6.55 1.98
N GLY A 145 17.49 -7.87 1.81
CA GLY A 145 18.58 -8.68 2.36
C GLY A 145 18.61 -8.69 3.89
N GLN A 146 19.81 -8.76 4.46
CA GLN A 146 20.05 -8.84 5.91
C GLN A 146 19.61 -7.60 6.70
N GLN A 147 19.40 -6.46 6.02
CA GLN A 147 19.00 -5.18 6.63
C GLN A 147 17.54 -4.84 6.30
N ILE A 148 16.71 -5.84 5.98
CA ILE A 148 15.28 -5.64 5.81
C ILE A 148 14.62 -5.27 7.14
N CYS A 149 13.63 -4.38 7.11
CA CYS A 149 12.94 -3.93 8.31
C CYS A 149 12.39 -5.13 9.11
N PRO A 150 12.81 -5.32 10.37
CA PRO A 150 12.35 -6.44 11.20
C PRO A 150 10.87 -6.28 11.57
N GLY A 151 10.39 -5.04 11.69
CA GLY A 151 9.00 -4.71 12.04
C GLY A 151 7.99 -4.79 10.89
N ARG A 152 8.40 -5.13 9.66
CA ARG A 152 7.54 -5.08 8.45
C ARG A 152 6.23 -5.85 8.60
N HIS A 153 6.27 -7.00 9.27
CA HIS A 153 5.09 -7.83 9.49
C HIS A 153 4.16 -7.16 10.48
N PHE A 154 4.68 -6.75 11.64
CA PHE A 154 3.90 -6.02 12.64
C PHE A 154 3.28 -4.74 12.06
N ALA A 155 4.07 -3.92 11.35
CA ALA A 155 3.59 -2.70 10.71
C ALA A 155 2.47 -2.98 9.70
N LYS A 156 2.60 -4.03 8.87
CA LYS A 156 1.52 -4.46 7.97
C LYS A 156 0.24 -4.79 8.75
N HIS A 157 0.34 -5.59 9.80
CA HIS A 157 -0.83 -6.00 10.59
C HIS A 157 -1.49 -4.78 11.25
N GLU A 158 -0.70 -3.93 11.89
CA GLU A 158 -1.19 -2.71 12.55
C GLU A 158 -1.93 -1.78 11.56
N ILE A 159 -1.35 -1.55 10.37
CA ILE A 159 -1.97 -0.72 9.34
C ILE A 159 -3.29 -1.32 8.87
N LEU A 160 -3.32 -2.62 8.56
CA LEU A 160 -4.52 -3.28 8.03
C LEU A 160 -5.64 -3.35 9.07
N ILE A 161 -5.32 -3.67 10.32
CA ILE A 161 -6.28 -3.66 11.44
C ILE A 161 -6.83 -2.25 11.66
N THR A 162 -5.95 -1.23 11.66
CA THR A 162 -6.38 0.16 11.85
C THR A 162 -7.34 0.60 10.75
N ILE A 163 -7.03 0.29 9.48
CA ILE A 163 -7.92 0.60 8.36
C ILE A 163 -9.26 -0.11 8.54
N ALA A 164 -9.26 -1.41 8.87
CA ALA A 164 -10.47 -2.18 9.07
C ALA A 164 -11.35 -1.60 10.18
N LEU A 165 -10.78 -1.25 11.32
CA LEU A 165 -11.52 -0.63 12.41
C LEU A 165 -12.11 0.72 11.99
N LEU A 166 -11.34 1.57 11.30
CA LEU A 166 -11.82 2.87 10.84
C LEU A 166 -13.00 2.73 9.87
N VAL A 167 -12.86 1.92 8.81
CA VAL A 167 -13.88 1.84 7.77
C VAL A 167 -15.11 1.03 8.19
N SER A 168 -14.97 0.10 9.15
CA SER A 168 -16.08 -0.70 9.69
C SER A 168 -16.84 0.00 10.81
N LYS A 169 -16.19 0.87 11.61
CA LYS A 169 -16.84 1.51 12.77
C LYS A 169 -17.30 2.94 12.50
N PHE A 170 -16.84 3.57 11.43
CA PHE A 170 -17.16 4.96 11.12
C PHE A 170 -17.66 5.13 9.68
N GLU A 171 -18.67 5.97 9.53
CA GLU A 171 -18.97 6.63 8.27
C GLU A 171 -18.08 7.87 8.18
N ILE A 172 -17.19 7.89 7.19
CA ILE A 172 -16.22 8.96 6.97
C ILE A 172 -16.53 9.60 5.62
N GLU A 173 -16.68 10.91 5.62
CA GLU A 173 -16.98 11.74 4.47
C GLU A 173 -15.82 12.71 4.24
N VAL A 174 -15.31 12.75 3.01
CA VAL A 174 -14.29 13.71 2.59
C VAL A 174 -14.94 15.07 2.33
N VAL A 175 -14.51 16.10 3.05
CA VAL A 175 -15.02 17.48 2.91
C VAL A 175 -14.13 18.31 1.99
N GLY A 176 -12.84 18.02 1.94
CA GLY A 176 -11.87 18.72 1.11
C GLY A 176 -10.45 18.56 1.63
N TRP A 177 -9.53 19.38 1.13
CA TRP A 177 -8.13 19.35 1.49
C TRP A 177 -7.75 20.63 2.23
N THR A 178 -6.82 20.52 3.18
CA THR A 178 -6.25 21.66 3.90
C THR A 178 -4.74 21.64 3.79
N LYS A 179 -4.13 22.83 3.71
CA LYS A 179 -2.69 22.97 3.94
C LYS A 179 -2.38 22.66 5.40
N LEU A 180 -1.09 22.49 5.73
CA LEU A 180 -0.65 22.20 7.09
C LEU A 180 -0.98 23.32 8.10
N ASP A 181 -1.23 24.54 7.62
CA ASP A 181 -1.67 25.68 8.44
C ASP A 181 -3.20 25.71 8.68
N GLY A 182 -3.94 24.73 8.16
CA GLY A 182 -5.40 24.63 8.27
C GLY A 182 -6.18 25.42 7.22
N SER A 183 -5.52 26.22 6.38
CA SER A 183 -6.19 26.92 5.28
C SER A 183 -6.65 25.95 4.18
N PRO A 184 -7.73 26.25 3.43
CA PRO A 184 -8.20 25.40 2.35
C PRO A 184 -7.13 25.16 1.27
N SER A 185 -7.21 24.00 0.61
CA SER A 185 -6.40 23.62 -0.53
C SER A 185 -7.26 23.20 -1.72
N GLU A 186 -6.98 23.80 -2.87
CA GLU A 186 -7.63 23.49 -4.16
C GLU A 186 -7.09 22.22 -4.83
N ARG A 187 -6.02 21.64 -4.30
CA ARG A 187 -5.45 20.38 -4.78
C ARG A 187 -5.36 19.33 -3.68
N GLU A 188 -5.27 18.10 -4.14
CA GLU A 188 -5.05 16.93 -3.30
C GLU A 188 -3.64 16.91 -2.70
N ALA A 189 -3.47 16.06 -1.70
CA ALA A 189 -2.17 15.79 -1.11
C ALA A 189 -1.25 15.03 -2.07
N GLY A 190 0.01 15.47 -2.14
CA GLY A 190 1.10 14.71 -2.74
C GLY A 190 2.12 14.29 -1.68
N SER A 191 3.09 13.47 -2.06
CA SER A 191 4.23 13.15 -1.19
C SER A 191 5.03 14.41 -0.86
N ASP A 192 5.31 14.63 0.42
CA ASP A 192 6.18 15.70 0.87
C ASP A 192 7.64 15.38 0.56
N ALA A 193 8.17 16.01 -0.50
CA ALA A 193 9.52 15.78 -0.99
C ALA A 193 10.61 16.11 0.04
N ARG A 194 10.31 16.89 1.10
CA ARG A 194 11.26 17.16 2.20
C ARG A 194 11.66 15.88 2.96
N PHE A 195 10.83 14.85 2.90
CA PHE A 195 11.08 13.54 3.51
C PHE A 195 11.58 12.50 2.50
N SER A 196 11.90 12.90 1.27
CA SER A 196 12.54 12.04 0.28
C SER A 196 13.84 11.46 0.83
N GLY A 197 14.01 10.15 0.79
CA GLY A 197 15.17 9.47 1.34
C GLY A 197 15.02 8.99 2.79
N ALA A 198 13.97 9.44 3.51
CA ALA A 198 13.77 9.16 4.94
C ALA A 198 12.78 8.01 5.21
N GLY A 199 12.26 7.34 4.18
CA GLY A 199 11.27 6.28 4.32
C GLY A 199 9.90 6.71 3.78
N ALA A 200 8.84 6.54 4.57
CA ALA A 200 7.50 6.87 4.15
C ALA A 200 7.36 8.40 4.05
N MET A 201 7.18 8.92 2.85
CA MET A 201 6.94 10.34 2.64
C MET A 201 5.52 10.66 3.08
N PRO A 202 5.30 11.55 4.06
CA PRO A 202 3.94 11.91 4.46
C PRO A 202 3.28 12.76 3.36
N PRO A 203 1.94 12.83 3.34
CA PRO A 203 1.18 13.88 2.67
C PRO A 203 1.71 15.28 2.98
N ASP A 204 1.83 16.12 1.96
CA ASP A 204 2.20 17.54 2.08
C ASP A 204 1.03 18.45 2.52
N ARG A 205 -0.14 17.84 2.69
CA ARG A 205 -1.45 18.43 3.01
C ARG A 205 -2.28 17.43 3.79
N ASP A 206 -3.31 17.93 4.47
CA ASP A 206 -4.21 17.10 5.26
C ASP A 206 -5.59 16.95 4.58
N LEU A 207 -6.28 15.86 4.91
CA LEU A 207 -7.63 15.55 4.44
C LEU A 207 -8.65 16.00 5.49
N LYS A 208 -9.42 17.03 5.15
CA LYS A 208 -10.53 17.46 5.99
C LYS A 208 -11.67 16.47 5.85
N MET A 209 -12.02 15.80 6.94
CA MET A 209 -13.07 14.79 6.97
C MET A 209 -14.11 15.05 8.05
N ARG A 210 -15.35 14.62 7.79
CA ARG A 210 -16.37 14.42 8.81
C ARG A 210 -16.50 12.94 9.07
N TRP A 211 -16.66 12.56 10.33
CA TRP A 211 -16.86 11.17 10.70
C TRP A 211 -17.93 11.04 11.77
N LYS A 212 -18.71 9.97 11.67
CA LYS A 212 -19.68 9.55 12.70
C LYS A 212 -19.53 8.07 12.96
N LYS A 213 -19.68 7.66 14.21
CA LYS A 213 -19.66 6.25 14.59
C LYS A 213 -20.92 5.56 14.05
N ILE A 214 -20.76 4.41 13.42
CA ILE A 214 -21.87 3.54 12.98
C ILE A 214 -22.45 2.88 14.23
N LYS A 215 -23.77 2.93 14.38
CA LYS A 215 -24.49 2.35 15.52
C LYS A 215 -24.48 0.83 15.46
#